data_AF-A0AA36Y6H7-F1
#
_entry.id   AF-A0AA36Y6H7-F1
#
_cell.length_a   1.000
_cell.length_b   1.000
_cell.length_c   1.000
_cell.angle_alpha   90.00
_cell.angle_beta   90.00
_cell.angle_gamma   90.00
#
_symmetry.space_group_name_H-M   'P 1'
#
loop_
_entity.id
_entity.type
_entity.pdbx_description
1 polymer ?
#
loop_
_entity_poly.entity_id
_entity_poly.type
_entity_poly.pdbx_seq_one_letter_code
_entity_poly.pdbx_strand_id
1 'polypeptide(L)'
;MQEKRIKLNSVADIKMFVRAAENCPFEIDVCYNHVCVDGKSFLGLMGMDLNQILRVQYDSEGENTEFEKVLAKFAAQTHDAA
;
A
#
# COMPACT_ATOMS: atom_id res chain seq x y z
N MET A 1 2.26 -8.99 12.01
CA MET A 1 1.61 -8.15 10.97
C MET A 1 1.97 -6.69 11.21
N GLN A 2 2.47 -6.01 10.19
CA GLN A 2 2.71 -4.57 10.17
C GLN A 2 1.60 -3.85 9.40
N GLU A 3 1.38 -2.58 9.74
CA GLU A 3 0.42 -1.71 9.07
C GLU A 3 1.06 -0.38 8.72
N LYS A 4 0.81 0.11 7.49
CA LYS A 4 1.22 1.45 7.03
C LYS A 4 0.06 2.15 6.34
N ARG A 5 -0.02 3.47 6.52
CA ARG A 5 -0.98 4.35 5.85
C ARG A 5 -0.30 5.06 4.69
N ILE A 6 -0.80 4.87 3.48
CA ILE A 6 -0.24 5.47 2.26
C ILE A 6 -1.30 6.23 1.46
N LYS A 7 -0.85 7.12 0.57
CA LYS A 7 -1.67 7.77 -0.43
C LYS A 7 -1.03 7.64 -1.81
N LEU A 8 -1.74 7.00 -2.73
CA LEU A 8 -1.34 6.86 -4.14
C LEU A 8 -2.14 7.89 -4.94
N ASN A 9 -1.49 8.77 -5.70
CA ASN A 9 -2.20 9.86 -6.39
C ASN A 9 -2.32 9.64 -7.90
N SER A 10 -1.64 8.63 -8.44
CA SER A 10 -1.57 8.39 -9.87
C SER A 10 -1.42 6.92 -10.22
N VAL A 11 -1.74 6.57 -11.47
CA VAL A 11 -1.46 5.24 -12.03
C VAL A 11 0.04 4.91 -11.99
N ALA A 12 0.92 5.90 -12.09
CA ALA A 12 2.36 5.71 -11.96
C ALA A 12 2.74 5.26 -10.55
N ASP A 13 2.11 5.83 -9.52
CA ASP A 13 2.33 5.45 -8.13
C ASP A 13 1.86 4.01 -7.88
N ILE A 14 0.69 3.63 -8.42
CA ILE A 14 0.20 2.24 -8.36
C ILE A 14 1.22 1.30 -9.00
N LYS A 15 1.74 1.62 -10.20
CA LYS A 15 2.75 0.78 -10.86
C LYS A 15 4.02 0.63 -10.01
N MET A 16 4.47 1.71 -9.38
CA MET A 16 5.64 1.67 -8.48
C MET A 16 5.37 0.81 -7.25
N PHE A 17 4.21 0.98 -6.62
CA PHE A 17 3.79 0.20 -5.46
C PHE A 17 3.70 -1.29 -5.78
N VAL A 18 2.97 -1.67 -6.84
CA VAL A 18 2.77 -3.08 -7.23
C VAL A 18 4.09 -3.74 -7.55
N ARG A 19 5.00 -3.08 -8.29
CA ARG A 19 6.33 -3.64 -8.57
C ARG A 19 7.12 -3.92 -7.29
N ALA A 20 7.01 -3.06 -6.28
CA ALA A 20 7.67 -3.30 -5.01
C ALA A 20 7.01 -4.46 -4.24
N ALA A 21 5.67 -4.54 -4.27
CA ALA A 21 4.89 -5.61 -3.65
C ALA A 21 5.11 -6.98 -4.31
N GLU A 22 5.23 -7.06 -5.63
CA GLU A 22 5.51 -8.30 -6.39
C GLU A 22 6.86 -8.93 -6.02
N ASN A 23 7.83 -8.10 -5.59
CA ASN A 23 9.14 -8.56 -5.14
C ASN A 23 9.15 -9.03 -3.67
N CYS A 24 8.01 -8.96 -2.98
CA CYS A 24 7.88 -9.43 -1.61
C CYS A 24 7.39 -10.87 -1.58
N PRO A 25 8.08 -11.78 -0.85
CA PRO A 25 7.67 -13.18 -0.74
C PRO A 25 6.46 -13.39 0.18
N PHE A 26 6.02 -12.35 0.88
CA PHE A 26 4.89 -12.36 1.81
C PHE A 26 3.63 -11.77 1.19
N GLU A 27 2.50 -12.00 1.85
CA GLU A 27 1.20 -11.47 1.44
C GLU A 27 1.06 -10.00 1.87
N ILE A 28 0.47 -9.21 0.99
CA ILE A 28 0.28 -7.77 1.15
C ILE A 28 -1.17 -7.47 0.82
N ASP A 29 -1.90 -6.92 1.77
CA ASP A 29 -3.28 -6.48 1.59
C ASP A 29 -3.36 -4.96 1.63
N VAL A 30 -4.13 -4.38 0.73
CA VAL A 30 -4.44 -2.95 0.70
C VAL A 30 -5.92 -2.75 0.97
N CYS A 31 -6.24 -2.04 2.05
CA CYS A 31 -7.61 -1.88 2.53
C CYS A 31 -8.04 -0.41 2.57
N TYR A 32 -9.32 -0.19 2.29
CA TYR A 32 -10.03 1.07 2.50
C TYR A 32 -11.48 0.76 2.91
N ASN A 33 -11.95 1.33 4.02
CA ASN A 33 -13.24 1.01 4.64
C ASN A 33 -13.44 -0.52 4.80
N HIS A 34 -14.45 -1.09 4.13
CA HIS A 34 -14.77 -2.52 4.14
C HIS A 34 -14.21 -3.28 2.93
N VAL A 35 -13.42 -2.62 2.07
CA VAL A 35 -12.82 -3.21 0.87
C VAL A 35 -11.35 -3.50 1.14
N CYS A 36 -10.90 -4.72 0.86
CA CYS A 36 -9.50 -5.10 0.84
C CYS A 36 -9.20 -5.79 -0.49
N VAL A 37 -8.06 -5.45 -1.08
CA VAL A 37 -7.56 -6.05 -2.31
C VAL A 37 -6.13 -6.52 -2.10
N ASP A 38 -5.74 -7.52 -2.89
CA ASP A 38 -4.36 -7.97 -2.98
C ASP A 38 -3.46 -6.81 -3.46
N GLY A 39 -2.42 -6.48 -2.70
CA GLY A 39 -1.47 -5.39 -2.97
C GLY A 39 -0.56 -5.63 -4.16
N LYS A 40 -0.48 -6.86 -4.67
CA LYS A 40 0.19 -7.24 -5.92
C LYS A 40 -0.75 -7.12 -7.12
N SER A 41 -2.07 -6.95 -6.90
CA SER A 41 -3.05 -6.79 -7.98
C SER A 41 -3.14 -5.35 -8.47
N PHE A 42 -2.47 -5.07 -9.59
CA PHE A 42 -2.57 -3.77 -10.26
C PHE A 42 -4.00 -3.37 -10.61
N LEU A 43 -4.80 -4.32 -11.10
CA LEU A 43 -6.20 -4.07 -11.44
C LEU A 43 -7.04 -3.82 -10.18
N GLY A 44 -6.78 -4.53 -9.09
CA GLY A 44 -7.44 -4.32 -7.81
C GLY A 44 -7.21 -2.90 -7.28
N LEU A 45 -5.95 -2.43 -7.31
CA LEU A 45 -5.59 -1.08 -6.88
C LEU A 45 -6.11 0.02 -7.81
N MET A 46 -6.21 -0.23 -9.12
CA MET A 46 -6.89 0.69 -10.04
C MET A 46 -8.38 0.85 -9.73
N GLY A 47 -9.01 -0.17 -9.18
CA GLY A 47 -10.41 -0.14 -8.74
C GLY A 47 -10.63 0.55 -7.40
N MET A 48 -9.57 0.93 -6.68
CA MET A 48 -9.68 1.63 -5.39
C MET A 48 -9.81 3.15 -5.58
N ASP A 49 -10.43 3.80 -4.60
CA ASP A 49 -10.47 5.27 -4.55
C ASP A 49 -9.12 5.83 -4.09
N LEU A 50 -8.33 6.32 -5.06
CA LEU A 50 -7.00 6.90 -4.87
C LEU A 50 -7.01 8.25 -4.12
N ASN A 51 -8.18 8.89 -3.94
CA ASN A 51 -8.26 10.12 -3.15
C ASN A 51 -8.14 9.86 -1.65
N GLN A 52 -8.31 8.60 -1.23
CA GLN A 52 -8.38 8.16 0.15
C GLN A 52 -7.01 7.70 0.66
N ILE A 53 -6.88 7.67 1.98
CA ILE A 53 -5.74 7.04 2.64
C ILE A 53 -5.98 5.53 2.64
N LEU A 54 -5.05 4.79 2.02
CA LEU A 54 -5.08 3.34 1.95
C LEU A 54 -4.26 2.75 3.09
N ARG A 55 -4.72 1.62 3.61
CA ARG A 55 -4.07 0.90 4.70
C ARG A 55 -3.43 -0.37 4.15
N VAL A 56 -2.11 -0.41 4.16
CA VAL A 56 -1.32 -1.56 3.72
C VAL A 56 -1.01 -2.43 4.93
N GLN A 57 -1.39 -3.70 4.86
CA GLN A 57 -1.12 -4.71 5.88
C GLN A 57 -0.25 -5.80 5.27
N TYR A 58 0.80 -6.22 5.99
CA TYR A 58 1.74 -7.23 5.52
C TYR A 58 2.42 -7.94 6.69
N ASP A 59 3.12 -9.03 6.40
CA ASP A 59 3.78 -9.81 7.44
C ASP A 59 4.96 -9.04 8.10
N SER A 60 5.13 -9.21 9.40
CA SER A 60 6.21 -8.60 10.20
C SER A 60 7.54 -9.32 10.08
N GLU A 61 7.56 -10.58 9.64
CA GLU A 61 8.80 -11.35 9.45
C GLU A 61 9.45 -11.07 8.07
N GLY A 62 8.74 -10.37 7.18
CA GLY A 62 9.20 -9.96 5.87
C GLY A 62 9.74 -8.54 5.85
N GLU A 63 10.88 -8.27 6.50
CA GLU A 63 11.56 -6.97 6.33
C GLU A 63 12.14 -6.86 4.91
N ASN A 64 11.36 -6.31 3.98
CA ASN A 64 11.85 -5.89 2.67
C ASN A 64 12.18 -4.39 2.71
N THR A 65 13.46 -4.07 2.88
CA THR A 65 13.95 -2.68 2.95
C THR A 65 13.54 -1.84 1.74
N GLU A 66 13.47 -2.44 0.55
CA GLU A 66 13.02 -1.72 -0.66
C GLU A 66 11.52 -1.42 -0.62
N PHE A 67 10.72 -2.37 -0.15
CA PHE A 67 9.28 -2.16 0.02
C PHE A 67 8.98 -1.07 1.06
N GLU A 68 9.68 -1.08 2.20
CA GLU A 68 9.58 -0.05 3.23
C GLU A 68 9.92 1.35 2.69
N LYS A 69 10.95 1.47 1.84
CA LYS A 69 11.27 2.75 1.18
C LYS A 69 10.14 3.24 0.27
N VAL A 70 9.51 2.32 -0.48
CA VAL A 70 8.36 2.65 -1.33
C VAL A 70 7.17 3.09 -0.46
N LEU A 71 6.87 2.38 0.63
CA LEU A 71 5.81 2.76 1.58
C LEU A 71 6.09 4.13 2.20
N ALA A 72 7.34 4.40 2.60
CA ALA A 72 7.74 5.69 3.16
C ALA A 72 7.56 6.84 2.16
N LYS A 73 7.84 6.62 0.87
CA LYS A 73 7.62 7.60 -0.20
C LYS A 73 6.14 8.00 -0.32
N PHE A 74 5.24 7.05 -0.11
CA PHE A 74 3.80 7.26 -0.20
C PHE A 74 3.13 7.48 1.15
N ALA A 75 3.91 7.61 2.24
CA ALA A 75 3.37 7.74 3.59
C ALA A 75 2.42 8.94 3.68
N ALA A 76 1.17 8.67 4.04
CA ALA A 76 0.22 9.73 4.30
C ALA A 76 0.53 10.32 5.68
N GLN A 77 0.90 11.61 5.73
CA GLN A 77 1.00 12.33 6.99
C GLN A 77 -0.40 12.38 7.61
N THR A 78 -0.60 11.64 8.69
CA THR A 78 -1.78 11.76 9.55
C THR A 78 -1.73 13.11 10.24
N HIS A 79 -2.30 14.14 9.61
CA HIS A 79 -3.03 15.12 10.40
C HIS A 79 -4.37 14.48 10.74
N ASP A 80 -4.39 13.66 11.79
CA ASP A 80 -5.61 13.40 12.54
C ASP A 80 -6.06 14.76 13.10
N ALA A 81 -6.86 15.48 12.31
CA ALA A 81 -7.64 16.60 12.79
C ALA A 81 -8.86 16.01 13.49
N ALA A 82 -8.72 15.81 14.80
CA ALA A 82 -9.81 15.80 15.75
C ALA A 82 -9.66 17.02 16.65
#